data_AF-A0A8C5LLB7-F1
#
_entry.id   AF-A0A8C5LLB7-F1
#
_cell.length_a   1.000
_cell.length_b   1.000
_cell.length_c   1.000
_cell.angle_alpha   90.00
_cell.angle_beta   90.00
_cell.angle_gamma   90.00
#
_symmetry.space_group_name_H-M   'P 1'
#
loop_
_entity.id
_entity.type
_entity.pdbx_description
1 polymer ?
#
loop_
_entity_poly.entity_id
_entity_poly.type
_entity_poly.pdbx_seq_one_letter_code
_entity_poly.pdbx_strand_id
1 'polypeptide(L)'
;MGFSSELCSPQGHGAVQQMQEAELRLLEGMRKWMVQRVKSDREYAGLLHHMSLPDSGGQNRNSGLESPVSQSWAEITSQTQSLSRVLRQHAEDLN
;
A
#
# COMPACT_ATOMS: atom_id res chain seq x y z
N MET A 1 8.68 -24.60 -30.60
CA MET A 1 9.66 -24.14 -29.60
C MET A 1 9.22 -24.64 -28.24
N GLY A 2 10.15 -25.04 -27.37
CA GLY A 2 9.82 -25.66 -26.09
C GLY A 2 10.99 -26.45 -25.47
N PHE A 3 10.95 -26.63 -24.14
CA PHE A 3 12.06 -27.21 -23.39
C PHE A 3 12.44 -28.62 -23.86
N SER A 4 11.46 -29.43 -24.26
CA SER A 4 11.70 -30.79 -24.77
C SER A 4 12.45 -30.82 -26.11
N SER A 5 12.33 -29.79 -26.95
CA SER A 5 13.00 -29.71 -28.25
C SER A 5 14.30 -28.89 -28.21
N GLU A 6 14.40 -27.91 -27.32
CA GLU A 6 15.50 -26.92 -27.31
C GLU A 6 16.48 -27.09 -26.15
N LEU A 7 16.04 -27.70 -25.03
CA LEU A 7 16.83 -27.81 -23.80
C LEU A 7 17.05 -29.26 -23.37
N CYS A 8 16.76 -30.24 -24.23
CA CYS A 8 16.99 -31.67 -23.98
C CYS A 8 18.48 -32.05 -24.17
N SER A 9 19.37 -31.35 -23.47
CA SER A 9 20.81 -31.57 -23.46
C SER A 9 21.39 -31.29 -22.06
N PRO A 10 22.60 -31.76 -21.73
CA PRO A 10 23.22 -31.44 -20.44
C PRO A 10 23.37 -29.94 -20.19
N GLN A 11 23.69 -29.17 -21.25
CA GLN A 11 23.74 -27.71 -21.16
C GLN A 11 22.35 -27.10 -20.94
N GLY A 12 21.33 -27.63 -21.62
CA GLY A 12 19.94 -27.22 -21.42
C GLY A 12 19.45 -27.51 -19.99
N HIS A 13 19.85 -28.63 -19.39
CA HIS A 13 19.56 -28.93 -17.99
C HIS A 13 20.13 -27.86 -17.05
N GLY A 14 21.41 -27.51 -17.21
CA GLY A 14 22.04 -26.45 -16.41
C GLY A 14 21.37 -25.08 -16.60
N ALA A 15 20.94 -24.75 -17.83
CA ALA A 15 20.21 -23.53 -18.10
C ALA A 15 18.84 -23.49 -17.38
N VAL A 16 18.10 -24.59 -17.38
CA VAL A 16 16.82 -24.69 -16.65
C VAL A 16 17.02 -24.57 -15.14
N GLN A 17 18.07 -25.18 -14.58
CA GLN A 17 18.38 -25.04 -13.15
C GLN A 17 18.65 -23.58 -12.78
N GLN A 18 19.48 -22.86 -13.56
CA GLN A 18 19.76 -21.45 -13.34
C GLN A 18 18.51 -20.57 -13.49
N MET A 19 17.63 -20.90 -14.44
CA MET A 19 16.34 -20.22 -14.63
C MET A 19 15.47 -20.38 -13.39
N GLN A 20 15.33 -21.60 -12.86
CA GLN A 20 14.55 -21.87 -11.64
C GLN A 20 15.10 -21.09 -10.44
N GLU A 21 16.43 -21.04 -10.25
CA GLU A 21 17.03 -20.23 -9.19
C GLU A 21 16.77 -18.73 -9.39
N ALA A 22 16.81 -18.25 -10.63
CA ALA A 22 16.52 -16.85 -10.95
C ALA A 22 15.06 -16.49 -10.65
N GLU A 23 14.12 -17.36 -11.01
CA GLU A 23 12.69 -17.22 -10.68
C GLU A 23 12.46 -17.20 -9.16
N LEU A 24 13.12 -18.10 -8.41
CA LEU A 24 13.04 -18.10 -6.96
C LEU A 24 13.56 -16.79 -6.34
N ARG A 25 14.71 -16.30 -6.82
CA ARG A 25 15.27 -15.02 -6.35
C ARG A 25 14.35 -13.84 -6.68
N LEU A 26 13.71 -13.85 -7.86
CA LEU A 26 12.74 -12.83 -8.25
C LEU A 26 11.51 -12.86 -7.34
N LEU A 27 10.91 -14.04 -7.12
CA LEU A 27 9.72 -14.20 -6.28
C LEU A 27 10.00 -13.84 -4.82
N GLU A 28 11.17 -14.17 -4.30
CA GLU A 28 11.60 -13.74 -2.96
C GLU A 28 11.72 -12.21 -2.86
N GLY A 29 12.25 -11.57 -3.91
CA GLY A 29 12.29 -10.11 -4.03
C GLY A 29 10.89 -9.50 -4.05
N MET A 30 9.98 -10.05 -4.86
CA MET A 30 8.58 -9.61 -4.93
C MET A 30 7.87 -9.77 -3.59
N ARG A 31 8.05 -10.90 -2.89
CA ARG A 31 7.47 -11.12 -1.56
C ARG A 31 7.92 -10.03 -0.57
N LYS A 32 9.23 -9.79 -0.48
CA LYS A 32 9.80 -8.75 0.41
C LYS A 32 9.27 -7.37 0.06
N TRP A 33 9.16 -7.05 -1.22
CA TRP A 33 8.62 -5.78 -1.68
C TRP A 33 7.14 -5.60 -1.30
N MET A 34 6.31 -6.64 -1.49
CA MET A 34 4.89 -6.61 -1.10
C MET A 34 4.73 -6.41 0.41
N VAL A 35 5.54 -7.10 1.24
CA VAL A 35 5.55 -6.90 2.69
C VAL A 35 5.89 -5.45 3.06
N GLN A 36 6.88 -4.83 2.39
CA GLN A 36 7.17 -3.42 2.61
C GLN A 36 6.02 -2.52 2.17
N ARG A 37 5.36 -2.82 1.04
CA ARG A 37 4.22 -2.04 0.57
C ARG A 37 3.05 -2.08 1.55
N VAL A 38 2.71 -3.25 2.07
CA VAL A 38 1.70 -3.42 3.15
C VAL A 38 2.05 -2.56 4.36
N LYS A 39 3.32 -2.59 4.80
CA LYS A 39 3.78 -1.78 5.93
C LYS A 39 3.63 -0.28 5.65
N SER A 40 4.08 0.20 4.49
CA SER A 40 3.99 1.60 4.09
C SER A 40 2.54 2.08 4.04
N ASP A 41 1.63 1.28 3.48
CA ASP A 41 0.21 1.63 3.39
C ASP A 41 -0.43 1.71 4.80
N ARG A 42 -0.11 0.78 5.72
CA ARG A 42 -0.57 0.84 7.13
C ARG A 42 -0.03 2.07 7.87
N GLU A 43 1.25 2.37 7.72
CA GLU A 43 1.88 3.53 8.37
C GLU A 43 1.29 4.84 7.85
N TYR A 44 1.13 4.97 6.54
CA TYR A 44 0.56 6.17 5.93
C TYR A 44 -0.92 6.35 6.29
N ALA A 45 -1.70 5.27 6.30
CA ALA A 45 -3.07 5.28 6.82
C ALA A 45 -3.12 5.82 8.27
N GLY A 46 -2.18 5.40 9.13
CA GLY A 46 -2.07 5.88 10.50
C GLY A 46 -1.77 7.37 10.61
N LEU A 47 -0.83 7.88 9.79
CA LEU A 47 -0.49 9.30 9.75
C LEU A 47 -1.68 10.17 9.29
N LEU A 48 -2.39 9.75 8.24
CA LEU A 48 -3.60 10.44 7.77
C LEU A 48 -4.72 10.41 8.81
N HIS A 49 -4.91 9.27 9.49
CA HIS A 49 -5.91 9.17 10.55
C HIS A 49 -5.64 10.20 11.64
N HIS A 50 -4.39 10.27 12.11
CA HIS A 50 -3.98 11.23 13.15
C HIS A 50 -4.18 12.68 12.71
N MET A 51 -3.85 13.02 11.46
CA MET A 51 -4.06 14.38 10.91
C MET A 51 -5.55 14.75 10.80
N SER A 52 -6.42 13.78 10.49
CA SER A 52 -7.86 14.00 10.36
C SER A 52 -8.62 14.11 11.68
N LEU A 53 -7.97 13.81 12.81
CA LEU A 53 -8.60 13.95 14.12
C LEU A 53 -8.86 15.44 14.41
N PRO A 54 -10.08 15.79 14.87
CA PRO A 54 -10.37 17.15 15.29
C PRO A 54 -9.45 17.51 16.45
N ASP A 55 -8.74 18.63 16.34
CA ASP A 55 -7.92 19.15 17.44
C ASP A 55 -8.85 19.44 18.63
N SER A 56 -8.75 18.63 19.69
CA SER A 56 -9.57 18.71 20.90
C SER A 56 -9.53 20.09 21.57
N GLY A 57 -8.58 20.97 21.18
CA GLY A 57 -8.44 22.32 21.74
C GLY A 57 -9.22 23.43 21.02
N GLY A 58 -9.64 23.25 19.77
CA GLY A 58 -10.07 24.39 18.93
C GLY A 58 -11.56 24.50 18.59
N GLN A 59 -12.28 23.38 18.56
CA GLN A 59 -13.64 23.35 17.98
C GLN A 59 -14.77 23.78 18.92
N ASN A 60 -14.50 24.00 20.20
CA ASN A 60 -15.56 24.31 21.18
C ASN A 60 -15.81 25.82 21.39
N ARG A 61 -15.45 26.69 20.44
CA ARG A 61 -15.61 28.15 20.64
C ARG A 61 -16.52 28.92 19.70
N ASN A 62 -17.02 28.36 18.60
CA ASN A 62 -17.85 29.12 17.66
C ASN A 62 -19.06 28.32 17.13
N SER A 63 -19.92 27.87 18.03
CA SER A 63 -21.24 27.27 17.76
C SER A 63 -22.25 28.24 17.09
N GLY A 64 -21.81 29.16 16.22
CA GLY A 64 -22.65 30.20 15.63
C GLY A 64 -22.17 30.84 14.32
N LEU A 65 -21.10 30.36 13.69
CA LEU A 65 -20.63 30.89 12.39
C LEU A 65 -20.25 29.75 11.45
N GLU A 66 -21.24 29.22 10.70
CA GLU A 66 -20.99 28.36 9.54
C GLU A 66 -20.41 29.19 8.39
N SER A 67 -19.12 29.51 8.47
CA SER A 67 -18.40 30.03 7.32
C SER A 67 -18.30 28.93 6.25
N PRO A 68 -18.49 29.24 4.96
CA PRO A 68 -18.21 28.30 3.86
C PRO A 68 -16.80 27.68 3.95
N VAL A 69 -15.83 28.44 4.48
CA VAL A 69 -14.46 27.95 4.74
C VAL A 69 -14.44 26.86 5.81
N SER A 70 -15.23 27.01 6.87
CA SER A 70 -15.33 26.02 7.95
C SER A 70 -15.96 24.72 7.46
N GLN A 71 -17.05 24.81 6.68
CA GLN A 71 -17.68 23.66 6.04
C GLN A 71 -16.73 22.95 5.07
N SER A 72 -16.02 23.72 4.24
CA SER A 72 -15.03 23.17 3.29
C SER A 72 -13.88 22.47 4.03
N TRP A 73 -13.43 23.03 5.14
CA TRP A 73 -12.39 22.41 5.97
C TRP A 73 -12.86 21.10 6.61
N ALA A 74 -14.09 21.06 7.11
CA ALA A 74 -14.70 19.84 7.64
C ALA A 74 -14.83 18.74 6.57
N GLU A 75 -15.16 19.11 5.34
CA GLU A 75 -15.21 18.16 4.23
C GLU A 75 -13.81 17.62 3.90
N ILE A 76 -12.78 18.48 3.86
CA ILE A 76 -11.39 18.06 3.60
C ILE A 76 -10.90 17.07 4.67
N THR A 77 -11.17 17.33 5.96
CA THR A 77 -10.77 16.43 7.05
C THR A 77 -11.53 15.10 6.99
N SER A 78 -12.82 15.12 6.68
CA SER A 78 -13.65 13.92 6.44
C SER A 78 -13.11 13.06 5.30
N GLN A 79 -12.80 13.66 4.15
CA GLN A 79 -12.23 12.95 3.00
C GLN A 79 -10.83 12.39 3.31
N THR A 80 -10.03 13.11 4.10
CA THR A 80 -8.72 12.62 4.56
C THR A 80 -8.87 11.38 5.46
N GLN A 81 -9.88 11.37 6.34
CA GLN A 81 -10.21 10.19 7.16
C GLN A 81 -10.71 9.01 6.31
N SER A 82 -11.46 9.28 5.24
CA SER A 82 -11.89 8.27 4.27
C SER A 82 -10.68 7.64 3.56
N LEU A 83 -9.74 8.45 3.07
CA LEU A 83 -8.51 7.99 2.42
C LEU A 83 -7.65 7.12 3.35
N SER A 84 -7.56 7.49 4.64
CA SER A 84 -6.90 6.66 5.65
C SER A 84 -7.49 5.24 5.72
N ARG A 85 -8.82 5.11 5.68
CA ARG A 85 -9.50 3.80 5.68
C ARG A 85 -9.22 2.99 4.41
N VAL A 86 -9.22 3.65 3.24
CA VAL A 86 -8.90 3.01 1.96
C VAL A 86 -7.48 2.43 1.97
N LEU A 87 -6.50 3.19 2.45
CA LEU A 87 -5.11 2.70 2.53
C LEU A 87 -4.94 1.55 3.52
N ARG A 88 -5.68 1.56 4.63
CA ARG A 88 -5.71 0.43 5.55
C ARG A 88 -6.27 -0.82 4.85
N GLN A 89 -7.33 -0.68 4.08
CA GLN A 89 -7.90 -1.78 3.29
C GLN A 89 -6.91 -2.28 2.23
N HIS A 90 -6.23 -1.40 1.51
CA HIS A 90 -5.19 -1.81 0.55
C HIS A 90 -4.11 -2.67 1.19
N ALA A 91 -3.70 -2.31 2.41
CA ALA A 91 -2.72 -3.08 3.16
C ALA A 91 -3.26 -4.44 3.64
N GLU A 92 -4.57 -4.57 3.85
CA GLU A 92 -5.24 -5.84 4.20
C GLU A 92 -5.41 -6.74 2.97
N ASP A 93 -5.83 -6.18 1.84
CA ASP A 93 -6.04 -6.91 0.59
C ASP A 93 -4.72 -7.44 -0.01
N LEU A 94 -3.61 -6.72 0.21
CA LEU A 94 -2.28 -7.10 -0.30
C LEU A 94 -1.54 -8.11 0.60
N ASN A 95 -1.99 -8.30 1.85
CA ASN A 95 -1.27 -9.05 2.88
C ASN A 95 -1.79 -10.48 3.05
#